data_AF-A0A3M2DHY3-F1
#
_entry.id   AF-A0A3M2DHY3-F1
#
_cell.length_a   1.000
_cell.length_b   1.000
_cell.length_c   1.000
_cell.angle_alpha   90.00
_cell.angle_beta   90.00
_cell.angle_gamma   90.00
#
_symmetry.space_group_name_H-M   'P 1'
#
loop_
_entity.id
_entity.type
_entity.pdbx_description
1 polymer ?
#
loop_
_entity_poly.entity_id
_entity_poly.type
_entity_poly.pdbx_seq_one_letter_code
_entity_poly.pdbx_strand_id
1 'polypeptide(L)'
;MGALTVILAAAAAWIFGALWYGLMGKAWMEAAGLDPDKVNPRNPRPYLVSAICLVLVAGMMRHMFAQAGIDSPGKGFVAGLGIGLFLATPWIVTNYSFAGRPAKLSLIDGVYATGGSAIAGLVLTLL
;
A
#
# COMPACT_ATOMS: atom_id res chain seq x y z
N MET A 1 -0.98 17.77 10.29
CA MET A 1 -0.31 17.09 9.15
C MET A 1 0.94 17.84 8.62
N GLY A 2 2.10 17.65 9.27
CA GLY A 2 3.40 18.20 8.84
C GLY A 2 4.20 17.26 7.93
N ALA A 3 5.42 17.64 7.54
CA ALA A 3 6.31 16.76 6.74
C ALA A 3 6.70 15.47 7.49
N LEU A 4 6.83 15.54 8.81
CA LEU A 4 7.11 14.38 9.66
C LEU A 4 6.00 13.31 9.57
N THR A 5 4.73 13.73 9.48
CA THR A 5 3.61 12.77 9.43
C THR A 5 3.60 11.96 8.14
N VAL A 6 4.15 12.50 7.04
CA VAL A 6 4.33 11.78 5.77
C VAL A 6 5.28 10.61 5.94
N ILE A 7 6.43 10.83 6.58
CA ILE A 7 7.43 9.78 6.80
C ILE A 7 6.89 8.71 7.74
N LEU A 8 6.20 9.10 8.82
CA LEU A 8 5.57 8.17 9.75
C LEU A 8 4.46 7.35 9.08
N ALA A 9 3.62 7.97 8.25
CA ALA A 9 2.56 7.28 7.53
C ALA A 9 3.11 6.30 6.49
N ALA A 10 4.14 6.71 5.75
CA ALA A 10 4.84 5.82 4.82
C ALA A 10 5.48 4.63 5.54
N ALA A 11 6.15 4.87 6.67
CA ALA A 11 6.74 3.80 7.49
C ALA A 11 5.67 2.84 8.03
N ALA A 12 4.54 3.35 8.51
CA ALA A 12 3.44 2.52 9.00
C ALA A 12 2.83 1.63 7.90
N ALA A 13 2.59 2.21 6.71
CA ALA A 13 2.11 1.45 5.55
C ALA A 13 3.16 0.43 5.06
N TRP A 14 4.45 0.75 5.16
CA TRP A 14 5.53 -0.15 4.77
C TRP A 14 5.65 -1.34 5.72
N ILE A 15 5.58 -1.10 7.04
CA ILE A 15 5.53 -2.15 8.06
C ILE A 15 4.30 -3.04 7.86
N PHE A 16 3.13 -2.44 7.60
CA PHE A 16 1.93 -3.20 7.25
C PHE A 16 2.16 -4.09 6.02
N GLY A 17 2.79 -3.57 4.96
CA GLY A 17 3.15 -4.35 3.79
C GLY A 17 4.04 -5.55 4.13
N ALA A 18 5.08 -5.32 4.93
CA ALA A 18 5.98 -6.40 5.37
C ALA A 18 5.22 -7.49 6.15
N LEU A 19 4.29 -7.11 7.02
CA LEU A 19 3.46 -8.06 7.77
C LEU A 19 2.46 -8.80 6.86
N TRP A 20 1.78 -8.07 5.96
CA TRP A 20 0.81 -8.63 5.03
C TRP A 20 1.45 -9.66 4.09
N TYR A 21 2.54 -9.28 3.43
CA TYR A 21 3.27 -10.20 2.55
C TYR A 21 4.05 -11.26 3.32
N GLY A 22 4.42 -11.02 4.58
CA GLY A 22 4.94 -12.07 5.45
C GLY A 22 3.91 -13.17 5.71
N LEU A 23 2.65 -12.79 5.95
CA LEU A 23 1.54 -13.72 6.20
C LEU A 23 1.04 -14.39 4.91
N MET A 24 0.88 -13.62 3.84
CA MET A 24 0.37 -14.09 2.55
C MET A 24 1.45 -14.61 1.60
N GLY A 25 2.72 -14.60 2.00
CA GLY A 25 3.87 -14.77 1.11
C GLY A 25 3.83 -16.02 0.24
N LYS A 26 3.43 -17.18 0.80
CA LYS A 26 3.29 -18.42 0.03
C LYS A 26 2.22 -18.30 -1.06
N ALA A 27 1.03 -17.82 -0.68
CA ALA A 27 -0.10 -17.65 -1.60
C ALA A 27 0.18 -16.57 -2.66
N TRP A 28 0.92 -15.52 -2.29
CA TRP A 28 1.37 -14.47 -3.18
C TRP A 28 2.40 -14.98 -4.19
N MET A 29 3.45 -15.71 -3.75
CA MET A 29 4.47 -16.27 -4.66
C MET A 29 3.85 -17.23 -5.68
N GLU A 30 2.96 -18.12 -5.22
CA GLU A 30 2.20 -19.03 -6.07
C GLU A 30 1.40 -18.27 -7.13
N ALA A 31 0.61 -17.26 -6.71
CA ALA A 31 -0.22 -16.46 -7.62
C ALA A 31 0.61 -15.58 -8.57
N ALA A 32 1.78 -15.12 -8.12
CA ALA A 32 2.73 -14.36 -8.94
C ALA A 32 3.50 -15.25 -9.94
N GLY A 33 3.43 -16.58 -9.80
CA GLY A 33 4.20 -17.54 -10.59
C GLY A 33 5.70 -17.47 -10.31
N LEU A 34 6.07 -17.10 -9.08
CA LEU A 34 7.46 -16.98 -8.66
C LEU A 34 7.96 -18.30 -8.07
N ASP A 35 9.12 -18.72 -8.53
CA ASP A 35 9.87 -19.84 -7.99
C ASP A 35 10.58 -19.39 -6.70
N PRO A 36 10.22 -19.93 -5.52
CA PRO A 36 10.81 -19.51 -4.23
C PRO A 36 12.33 -19.64 -4.19
N ASP A 37 12.89 -20.62 -4.89
CA ASP A 37 14.33 -20.89 -4.92
C ASP A 37 15.10 -19.84 -5.74
N LYS A 38 14.40 -19.09 -6.59
CA LYS A 38 14.95 -18.00 -7.40
C LYS A 38 14.73 -16.62 -6.79
N VAL A 39 13.91 -16.51 -5.76
CA VAL A 39 13.71 -15.25 -5.04
C VAL A 39 14.93 -15.01 -4.16
N ASN A 40 15.66 -13.92 -4.42
CA ASN A 40 16.75 -13.50 -3.55
C ASN A 40 16.22 -12.55 -2.46
N PRO A 41 16.00 -13.02 -1.21
CA PRO A 41 15.49 -12.19 -0.13
C PRO A 41 16.47 -11.09 0.31
N ARG A 42 17.75 -11.21 -0.07
CA ARG A 42 18.79 -10.20 0.23
C ARG A 42 18.84 -9.09 -0.80
N ASN A 43 18.06 -9.14 -1.87
CA ASN A 43 18.03 -8.05 -2.85
C ASN A 43 17.31 -6.83 -2.23
N PRO A 44 18.02 -5.73 -1.94
CA PRO A 44 17.41 -4.58 -1.27
C PRO A 44 16.52 -3.74 -2.21
N ARG A 45 16.61 -3.95 -3.52
CA ARG A 45 15.96 -3.08 -4.53
C ARG A 45 14.44 -2.97 -4.35
N PRO A 46 13.66 -4.06 -4.21
CA PRO A 46 12.20 -3.94 -4.06
C PRO A 46 11.80 -3.22 -2.76
N TYR A 47 12.56 -3.41 -1.69
CA TYR A 47 12.33 -2.76 -0.40
C TYR A 47 12.58 -1.25 -0.48
N LEU A 48 13.66 -0.82 -1.14
CA LEU A 48 13.95 0.59 -1.35
C LEU A 48 12.91 1.26 -2.27
N VAL A 49 12.57 0.60 -3.38
CA VAL A 49 11.54 1.11 -4.32
C VAL A 49 10.20 1.26 -3.62
N SER A 50 9.75 0.26 -2.86
CA SER A 50 8.49 0.34 -2.12
C SER A 50 8.51 1.44 -1.06
N ALA A 51 9.60 1.61 -0.30
CA ALA A 51 9.72 2.70 0.68
C ALA A 51 9.58 4.09 0.02
N ILE A 52 10.27 4.32 -1.10
CA ILE A 52 10.18 5.58 -1.85
C ILE A 52 8.75 5.80 -2.37
N CYS A 53 8.14 4.78 -2.98
CA CYS A 53 6.77 4.87 -3.48
C CYS A 53 5.77 5.19 -2.36
N LEU A 54 5.92 4.60 -1.18
CA LEU A 54 5.02 4.87 -0.06
C LEU A 54 5.18 6.28 0.52
N VAL A 55 6.40 6.86 0.48
CA VAL A 55 6.59 8.28 0.81
C VAL A 55 5.85 9.17 -0.18
N LEU A 56 5.90 8.87 -1.47
CA LEU A 56 5.16 9.61 -2.51
C LEU A 56 3.65 9.49 -2.31
N VAL A 57 3.15 8.28 -2.07
CA VAL A 57 1.72 8.02 -1.77
C VAL A 57 1.28 8.81 -0.54
N ALA A 58 1.99 8.70 0.58
CA ALA A 58 1.66 9.42 1.81
C ALA A 58 1.75 10.95 1.61
N GLY A 59 2.72 11.44 0.82
CA GLY A 59 2.87 12.85 0.50
C GLY A 59 1.68 13.39 -0.30
N MET A 60 1.23 12.65 -1.32
CA MET A 60 0.05 13.04 -2.11
C MET A 60 -1.24 12.92 -1.29
N MET A 61 -1.38 11.87 -0.49
CA MET A 61 -2.51 11.73 0.43
C MET A 61 -2.59 12.91 1.41
N ARG A 62 -1.46 13.35 1.98
CA ARG A 62 -1.41 14.54 2.83
C ARG A 62 -1.95 15.78 2.09
N HIS A 63 -1.51 15.99 0.86
CA HIS A 63 -1.97 17.12 0.05
C HIS A 63 -3.48 17.08 -0.18
N MET A 64 -4.01 15.93 -0.61
CA MET A 64 -5.45 15.73 -0.83
C MET A 64 -6.24 15.90 0.46
N PHE A 65 -5.76 15.36 1.58
CA PHE A 65 -6.45 15.42 2.87
C PHE A 65 -6.51 16.86 3.39
N ALA A 66 -5.44 17.63 3.22
CA ALA A 66 -5.41 19.04 3.59
C ALA A 66 -6.42 19.87 2.76
N GLN A 67 -6.54 19.60 1.46
CA GLN A 67 -7.51 20.27 0.60
C GLN A 67 -8.96 19.88 0.90
N ALA A 68 -9.18 18.62 1.29
CA ALA A 68 -10.51 18.07 1.55
C ALA A 68 -11.00 18.25 3.00
N GLY A 69 -10.24 18.90 3.88
CA GLY A 69 -10.62 19.08 5.30
C GLY A 69 -10.63 17.77 6.10
N ILE A 70 -9.75 16.83 5.75
CA ILE A 70 -9.59 15.53 6.39
C ILE A 70 -8.52 15.68 7.47
N ASP A 71 -8.98 15.94 8.70
CA ASP A 71 -8.19 16.42 9.82
C ASP A 71 -8.32 15.59 11.10
N SER A 72 -9.03 14.46 11.04
CA SER A 72 -9.20 13.55 12.17
C SER A 72 -8.85 12.11 11.81
N PRO A 73 -8.38 11.29 12.78
CA PRO A 73 -7.98 9.90 12.54
C PRO A 73 -9.06 9.06 11.84
N GLY A 74 -10.32 9.21 12.26
CA GLY A 74 -11.45 8.49 11.66
C GLY A 74 -11.68 8.87 10.20
N LYS A 75 -11.66 10.18 9.89
CA LYS A 75 -11.78 10.65 8.49
C LYS A 75 -10.60 10.18 7.65
N GLY A 76 -9.38 10.25 8.20
CA GLY A 76 -8.16 9.84 7.51
C GLY A 76 -8.14 8.34 7.19
N PHE A 77 -8.56 7.49 8.13
CA PHE A 77 -8.69 6.05 7.91
C PHE A 77 -9.71 5.72 6.82
N VAL A 78 -10.91 6.30 6.88
CA VAL A 78 -11.98 6.07 5.90
C VAL A 78 -11.58 6.58 4.52
N ALA A 79 -10.97 7.77 4.44
CA ALA A 79 -10.47 8.32 3.19
C ALA A 79 -9.33 7.46 2.60
N GLY A 80 -8.43 6.95 3.45
CA GLY A 80 -7.38 6.02 3.06
C GLY A 80 -7.94 4.70 2.52
N LEU A 81 -8.96 4.13 3.18
CA LEU A 81 -9.70 2.98 2.66
C LEU A 81 -10.29 3.29 1.28
N GLY A 82 -10.90 4.46 1.10
CA GLY A 82 -11.47 4.88 -0.16
C GLY A 82 -10.43 4.98 -1.29
N ILE A 83 -9.27 5.58 -1.00
CA ILE A 83 -8.16 5.68 -1.97
C ILE A 83 -7.67 4.28 -2.36
N GLY A 84 -7.41 3.41 -1.40
CA GLY A 84 -6.85 2.11 -1.72
C GLY A 84 -7.87 1.16 -2.37
N LEU A 85 -9.12 1.16 -1.91
CA LEU A 85 -10.18 0.26 -2.42
C LEU A 85 -10.76 0.72 -3.75
N PHE A 86 -10.99 2.03 -3.94
CA PHE A 86 -11.71 2.56 -5.10
C PHE A 86 -10.81 3.29 -6.12
N LEU A 87 -9.54 3.56 -5.80
CA LEU A 87 -8.58 4.10 -6.78
C LEU A 87 -7.46 3.09 -7.06
N ALA A 88 -6.68 2.68 -6.06
CA ALA A 88 -5.51 1.84 -6.28
C ALA A 88 -5.88 0.41 -6.74
N THR A 89 -6.81 -0.24 -6.05
CA THR A 89 -7.20 -1.63 -6.34
C THR A 89 -7.77 -1.80 -7.76
N PRO A 90 -8.67 -0.93 -8.27
CA PRO A 90 -9.15 -1.02 -9.65
C PRO A 90 -8.02 -0.97 -10.68
N TRP A 91 -7.05 -0.05 -10.53
CA TRP A 91 -5.90 0.02 -11.43
C TRP A 91 -5.07 -1.26 -11.39
N ILE A 92 -4.83 -1.83 -10.20
CA ILE A 92 -4.13 -3.12 -10.04
C ILE A 92 -4.90 -4.22 -10.78
N VAL A 93 -6.20 -4.36 -10.52
CA VAL A 93 -7.06 -5.38 -11.15
C VAL A 93 -7.04 -5.24 -12.67
N THR A 94 -7.20 -4.03 -13.21
CA THR A 94 -7.16 -3.78 -14.65
C THR A 94 -5.83 -4.19 -15.26
N ASN A 95 -4.71 -3.74 -14.68
CA ASN A 95 -3.38 -4.06 -15.19
C ASN A 95 -3.09 -5.57 -15.14
N TYR A 96 -3.53 -6.24 -14.07
CA TYR A 96 -3.35 -7.68 -13.89
C TYR A 96 -4.22 -8.50 -14.84
N SER A 97 -5.46 -8.08 -15.08
CA SER A 97 -6.35 -8.72 -16.06
C SER A 97 -5.76 -8.66 -17.47
N PHE A 98 -5.25 -7.50 -17.91
CA PHE A 98 -4.60 -7.39 -19.22
C PHE A 98 -3.29 -8.19 -19.30
N ALA A 99 -2.57 -8.30 -18.18
CA ALA A 99 -1.35 -9.10 -18.10
C ALA A 99 -1.61 -10.61 -17.90
N GLY A 100 -2.87 -11.06 -17.91
CA GLY A 100 -3.22 -12.47 -17.72
C GLY A 100 -2.87 -13.03 -16.34
N ARG A 101 -2.77 -12.18 -15.32
CA ARG A 101 -2.46 -12.58 -13.94
C ARG A 101 -3.71 -13.15 -13.25
N PRO A 102 -3.57 -14.12 -12.35
CA PRO A 102 -4.72 -14.73 -11.68
C PRO A 102 -5.41 -13.74 -10.74
N ALA A 103 -6.74 -13.80 -10.65
CA ALA A 103 -7.55 -12.93 -9.79
C ALA A 103 -7.13 -12.97 -8.30
N LYS A 104 -6.58 -14.10 -7.84
CA LYS A 104 -5.99 -14.26 -6.50
C LYS A 104 -4.87 -13.25 -6.23
N LEU A 105 -4.04 -12.94 -7.22
CA LEU A 105 -2.98 -11.94 -7.09
C LEU A 105 -3.57 -10.53 -6.92
N SER A 106 -4.59 -10.20 -7.72
CA SER A 106 -5.30 -8.91 -7.60
C SER A 106 -5.97 -8.74 -6.23
N LEU A 107 -6.50 -9.82 -5.64
CA LEU A 107 -7.08 -9.78 -4.29
C LEU A 107 -6.00 -9.50 -3.24
N ILE A 108 -4.88 -10.22 -3.28
CA ILE A 108 -3.80 -10.07 -2.30
C ILE A 108 -3.21 -8.65 -2.37
N ASP A 109 -2.90 -8.18 -3.57
CA ASP A 109 -2.23 -6.89 -3.78
C ASP A 109 -3.22 -5.72 -3.64
N GLY A 110 -4.51 -5.94 -3.93
CA GLY A 110 -5.58 -4.98 -3.66
C GLY A 110 -5.86 -4.78 -2.17
N VAL A 111 -5.86 -5.86 -1.37
CA VAL A 111 -5.96 -5.75 0.10
C VAL A 111 -4.74 -5.03 0.67
N TYR A 112 -3.54 -5.32 0.15
CA TYR A 112 -2.34 -4.58 0.51
C TYR A 112 -2.49 -3.08 0.24
N ALA A 113 -2.87 -2.69 -0.98
CA ALA A 113 -3.06 -1.29 -1.34
C ALA A 113 -4.13 -0.62 -0.47
N THR A 114 -5.24 -1.31 -0.23
CA THR A 114 -6.36 -0.83 0.60
C THR A 114 -5.96 -0.63 2.06
N GLY A 115 -5.39 -1.66 2.68
CA GLY A 115 -4.95 -1.60 4.08
C GLY A 115 -3.80 -0.62 4.30
N GLY A 116 -2.83 -0.60 3.38
CA GLY A 116 -1.70 0.32 3.42
C GLY A 116 -2.15 1.78 3.34
N SER A 117 -3.05 2.11 2.42
CA SER A 117 -3.63 3.45 2.32
C SER A 117 -4.48 3.81 3.55
N ALA A 118 -5.26 2.87 4.10
CA ALA A 118 -6.04 3.12 5.32
C ALA A 118 -5.14 3.47 6.52
N ILE A 119 -4.06 2.70 6.73
CA ILE A 119 -3.10 2.92 7.81
C ILE A 119 -2.33 4.22 7.59
N ALA A 120 -1.88 4.50 6.37
CA ALA A 120 -1.24 5.78 6.05
C ALA A 120 -2.16 6.96 6.34
N GLY A 121 -3.44 6.86 5.95
CA GLY A 121 -4.43 7.90 6.16
C GLY A 121 -4.74 8.15 7.64
N LEU A 122 -4.85 7.08 8.43
CA LEU A 122 -4.94 7.16 9.89
C LEU A 122 -3.73 7.91 10.45
N VAL A 123 -2.51 7.47 10.15
CA VAL A 123 -1.28 8.03 10.72
C VAL A 123 -1.04 9.48 10.31
N LEU A 124 -1.36 9.83 9.06
CA LEU A 124 -1.26 11.21 8.57
C LEU A 124 -2.05 12.19 9.44
N THR A 125 -3.18 11.75 10.00
CA THR A 125 -4.17 12.57 10.72
C THR A 125 -4.10 12.42 12.25
N LEU A 126 -3.08 11.72 12.78
CA LEU A 126 -2.84 11.62 14.22
C LEU A 126 -2.16 12.86 14.82
N LEU A 127 -1.45 13.67 14.01
CA LEU A 127 -0.60 14.80 14.43
C LEU A 127 -0.77 16.04 13.54
#